data_AF-A0AAU9IB19-F1
#
_entry.id   AF-A0AAU9IB19-F1
#
_cell.length_a   1.000
_cell.length_b   1.000
_cell.length_c   1.000
_cell.angle_alpha   90.00
_cell.angle_beta   90.00
_cell.angle_gamma   90.00
#
_symmetry.space_group_name_H-M   'P 1'
#
loop_
_entity.id
_entity.type
_entity.pdbx_description
1 polymer ?
#
loop_
_entity_poly.entity_id
_entity_poly.type
_entity_poly.pdbx_seq_one_letter_code
_entity_poly.pdbx_strand_id
1 'polypeptide(L)'
;MNYRYGLFFSKKELKNCTIKEDKLSQISPIKIQVFSSLAKETIFSIKLTVTYLNMTTRKRTIFSVKENLPPNFAEEIIELELKIDNSCDIETVNSIVTYYSKAIEYYESIKDMRYKAYSKRLQNLLLRKDVKNILQYTNEPKKRKNPLIRTFTGHSMTLTELRGVENAMKEHTNESLNSKVLIQENLKKQDDMLETKVKERRDKIRSRAGSIDLFYESDICGGIPNMDDLREFEESLEKIMEKYIMERLKRVQNIKDTYAMQISETNEMGNNEIIKLVIDEMKKNMNKEIEITISELDANKAKEIEKLRAKSRIPLTSR
;
A
#
# COMPACT_ATOMS: atom_id res chain seq x y z
N MET A 1 -17.37 14.58 -36.25
CA MET A 1 -17.12 15.89 -35.60
C MET A 1 -16.02 15.69 -34.56
N ASN A 2 -14.83 16.24 -34.81
CA ASN A 2 -13.64 16.05 -33.96
C ASN A 2 -13.38 17.34 -33.16
N TYR A 3 -13.43 17.27 -31.84
CA TYR A 3 -13.06 18.38 -30.96
C TYR A 3 -11.58 18.27 -30.57
N ARG A 4 -10.81 19.29 -30.97
CA ARG A 4 -9.38 19.43 -30.73
C ARG A 4 -9.20 20.45 -29.61
N TYR A 5 -8.82 20.02 -28.41
CA TYR A 5 -8.49 20.93 -27.31
C TYR A 5 -7.05 21.42 -27.45
N GLY A 6 -6.87 22.70 -27.78
CA GLY A 6 -5.59 23.40 -27.76
C GLY A 6 -5.43 24.19 -26.46
N LEU A 7 -4.43 23.85 -25.65
CA LEU A 7 -3.99 24.67 -24.51
C LEU A 7 -3.01 25.74 -25.02
N PHE A 8 -3.44 27.00 -25.02
CA PHE A 8 -2.58 28.16 -25.22
C PHE A 8 -2.00 28.60 -23.86
N PHE A 9 -0.67 28.56 -23.72
CA PHE A 9 0.04 29.29 -22.66
C PHE A 9 0.63 30.59 -23.24
N SER A 10 0.24 31.72 -22.65
CA SER A 10 0.69 33.07 -23.02
C SER A 10 2.13 33.33 -22.57
N LYS A 11 2.99 33.73 -23.52
CA LYS A 11 4.41 34.11 -23.33
C LYS A 11 4.59 35.57 -22.88
N LYS A 12 3.98 35.97 -21.78
CA LYS A 12 4.25 37.29 -21.17
C LYS A 12 4.38 37.12 -19.66
N GLU A 13 5.63 37.01 -19.17
CA GLU A 13 6.09 37.44 -17.83
C GLU A 13 7.49 36.91 -17.47
N LEU A 14 8.49 37.08 -18.35
CA LEU A 14 9.90 36.87 -17.99
C LEU A 14 10.79 37.94 -18.63
N LYS A 15 10.62 39.19 -18.21
CA LYS A 15 11.61 40.27 -18.38
C LYS A 15 11.50 41.21 -17.18
N ASN A 16 12.37 41.03 -16.19
CA ASN A 16 12.99 42.07 -15.36
C ASN A 16 13.57 41.45 -14.07
N CYS A 17 14.81 40.96 -14.15
CA CYS A 17 15.66 40.76 -12.98
C CYS A 17 17.14 40.82 -13.42
N THR A 18 17.62 42.02 -13.70
CA THR A 18 19.06 42.33 -13.84
C THR A 18 19.53 42.89 -12.50
N ILE A 19 20.20 42.05 -11.71
CA ILE A 19 20.89 42.46 -10.49
C ILE A 19 22.29 42.96 -10.88
N LYS A 20 22.64 44.16 -10.43
CA LYS A 20 23.91 44.86 -10.69
C LYS A 20 25.07 44.15 -9.95
N GLU A 21 26.20 43.95 -10.64
CA GLU A 21 27.35 43.15 -10.20
C GLU A 21 28.40 43.88 -9.33
N ASP A 22 28.21 45.16 -8.95
CA ASP A 22 29.30 45.97 -8.40
C ASP A 22 29.57 45.85 -6.88
N LYS A 23 29.33 44.69 -6.23
CA LYS A 23 29.68 44.49 -4.80
C LYS A 23 30.24 43.11 -4.43
N LEU A 24 31.09 42.53 -5.26
CA LEU A 24 31.68 41.19 -4.99
C LEU A 24 33.13 41.18 -4.48
N SER A 25 33.79 42.32 -4.30
CA SER A 25 35.18 42.40 -3.82
C SER A 25 35.37 42.37 -2.29
N GLN A 26 34.33 42.07 -1.50
CA GLN A 26 34.44 41.89 -0.04
C GLN A 26 33.90 40.55 0.47
N ILE A 27 33.86 39.53 -0.39
CA ILE A 27 33.48 38.19 0.06
C ILE A 27 34.74 37.40 0.45
N SER A 28 34.86 37.10 1.74
CA SER A 28 35.95 36.32 2.31
C SER A 28 36.11 34.94 1.63
N PRO A 29 37.34 34.41 1.50
CA PRO A 29 37.64 33.19 0.75
C PRO A 29 36.90 31.93 1.26
N ILE A 30 36.31 31.98 2.45
CA ILE A 30 35.51 30.89 3.03
C ILE A 30 34.20 30.69 2.25
N LYS A 31 33.60 31.73 1.66
CA LYS A 31 32.32 31.57 0.94
C LYS A 31 32.47 30.96 -0.46
N ILE A 32 33.65 31.09 -1.10
CA ILE A 32 33.89 30.50 -2.43
C ILE A 32 34.02 28.97 -2.34
N GLN A 33 34.58 28.45 -1.23
CA GLN A 33 34.68 27.01 -1.01
C GLN A 33 33.29 26.38 -0.79
N VAL A 34 32.42 27.04 -0.01
CA VAL A 34 31.04 26.56 0.24
C VAL A 34 30.19 26.53 -1.02
N PHE A 35 30.29 27.55 -1.89
CA PHE A 35 29.53 27.56 -3.15
C PHE A 35 30.01 26.49 -4.14
N SER A 36 31.31 26.15 -4.13
CA SER A 36 31.83 25.07 -4.97
C SER A 36 31.39 23.68 -4.50
N SER A 37 31.21 23.48 -3.19
CA SER A 37 30.68 22.24 -2.60
C SER A 37 29.19 22.09 -2.89
N LEU A 38 28.42 23.17 -2.71
CA LEU A 38 26.98 23.20 -2.94
C LEU A 38 26.63 22.98 -4.42
N ALA A 39 27.45 23.52 -5.35
CA ALA A 39 27.31 23.29 -6.79
C ALA A 39 27.65 21.85 -7.20
N LYS A 40 28.62 21.20 -6.54
CA LYS A 40 28.95 19.79 -6.78
C LYS A 40 27.87 18.85 -6.22
N GLU A 41 27.30 19.17 -5.06
CA GLU A 41 26.17 18.43 -4.47
C GLU A 41 24.89 18.59 -5.30
N THR A 42 24.56 19.79 -5.80
CA THR A 42 23.40 19.95 -6.69
C THR A 42 23.58 19.24 -8.03
N ILE A 43 24.78 19.26 -8.63
CA ILE A 43 25.04 18.50 -9.86
C ILE A 43 25.00 16.98 -9.60
N PHE A 44 25.45 16.51 -8.43
CA PHE A 44 25.35 15.11 -8.04
C PHE A 44 23.91 14.68 -7.74
N SER A 45 23.13 15.49 -7.02
CA SER A 45 21.69 15.25 -6.75
C SER A 45 20.84 15.30 -8.02
N ILE A 46 21.16 16.17 -8.99
CA ILE A 46 20.50 16.20 -10.30
C ILE A 46 20.87 14.97 -11.12
N LYS A 47 22.13 14.52 -11.09
CA LYS A 47 22.51 13.23 -11.68
C LYS A 47 21.78 12.07 -11.01
N LEU A 48 21.68 12.03 -9.68
CA LEU A 48 20.99 10.98 -8.95
C LEU A 48 19.48 10.95 -9.23
N THR A 49 18.82 12.11 -9.30
CA THR A 49 17.39 12.22 -9.63
C THR A 49 17.11 11.87 -11.09
N VAL A 50 18.01 12.20 -12.03
CA VAL A 50 17.90 11.73 -13.41
C VAL A 50 18.11 10.22 -13.50
N THR A 51 18.99 9.61 -12.68
CA THR A 51 19.11 8.14 -12.60
C THR A 51 17.86 7.50 -11.97
N TYR A 52 17.27 8.11 -10.94
CA TYR A 52 16.06 7.59 -10.26
C TYR A 52 14.78 7.74 -11.11
N LEU A 53 14.63 8.84 -11.85
CA LEU A 53 13.54 9.03 -12.82
C LEU A 53 13.67 8.06 -14.02
N ASN A 54 14.89 7.71 -14.41
CA ASN A 54 15.14 6.66 -15.39
C ASN A 54 14.88 5.23 -14.83
N MET A 55 14.76 5.04 -13.51
CA MET A 55 14.32 3.78 -12.90
C MET A 55 12.79 3.66 -12.81
N THR A 56 12.05 4.78 -12.70
CA THR A 56 10.57 4.79 -12.64
C THR A 56 9.89 4.96 -14.00
N THR A 57 10.62 5.32 -15.06
CA THR A 57 10.08 5.35 -16.44
C THR A 57 10.73 4.36 -17.39
N ARG A 58 11.68 3.53 -16.93
CA ARG A 58 11.96 2.26 -17.61
C ARG A 58 10.73 1.37 -17.45
N LYS A 59 9.83 1.43 -18.43
CA LYS A 59 9.12 0.26 -18.94
C LYS A 59 10.18 -0.80 -19.22
N ARG A 60 10.56 -1.52 -18.17
CA ARG A 60 11.30 -2.75 -18.24
C ARG A 60 10.37 -3.71 -18.97
N THR A 61 10.47 -3.71 -20.29
CA THR A 61 10.32 -4.93 -21.10
C THR A 61 11.46 -5.86 -20.70
N ILE A 62 11.49 -6.26 -19.43
CA ILE A 62 12.23 -7.42 -18.98
C ILE A 62 11.25 -8.54 -19.21
N PHE A 63 11.68 -9.50 -20.03
CA PHE A 63 11.09 -10.81 -20.11
C PHE A 63 10.70 -11.27 -18.70
N SER A 64 9.40 -11.17 -18.38
CA SER A 64 8.83 -11.77 -17.18
C SER A 64 8.87 -13.26 -17.42
N VAL A 65 10.03 -13.86 -17.16
CA VAL A 65 10.12 -15.28 -16.88
C VAL A 65 9.24 -15.44 -15.65
N LYS A 66 8.06 -16.02 -15.83
CA LYS A 66 7.18 -16.39 -14.73
C LYS A 66 7.91 -17.47 -13.93
N GLU A 67 8.75 -17.05 -12.98
CA GLU A 67 9.29 -17.97 -12.01
C GLU A 67 8.10 -18.48 -11.19
N ASN A 68 7.74 -19.74 -11.44
CA ASN A 68 6.74 -20.41 -10.64
C ASN A 68 7.29 -20.54 -9.21
N LEU A 69 6.43 -20.33 -8.22
CA LEU A 69 6.77 -20.59 -6.83
C LEU A 69 7.22 -22.06 -6.67
N PRO A 70 8.20 -22.34 -5.78
CA PRO A 70 8.61 -23.70 -5.48
C PRO A 70 7.40 -24.58 -5.09
N PRO A 71 7.38 -25.87 -5.47
CA PRO A 71 6.45 -26.80 -4.88
C PRO A 71 6.67 -26.83 -3.35
N ASN A 72 5.60 -26.89 -2.57
CA ASN A 72 5.60 -26.85 -1.09
C ASN A 72 5.95 -25.49 -0.45
N PHE A 73 5.98 -24.41 -1.22
CA PHE A 73 6.24 -23.06 -0.70
C PHE A 73 5.32 -22.66 0.47
N ALA A 74 4.04 -23.03 0.42
CA ALA A 74 3.08 -22.73 1.49
C ALA A 74 3.40 -23.50 2.78
N GLU A 75 3.85 -24.74 2.65
CA GLU A 75 4.21 -25.60 3.78
C GLU A 75 5.51 -25.12 4.44
N GLU A 76 6.52 -24.74 3.65
CA GLU A 76 7.77 -24.17 4.14
C GLU A 76 7.55 -22.85 4.90
N ILE A 77 6.66 -21.97 4.42
CA ILE A 77 6.30 -20.75 5.18
C ILE A 77 5.68 -21.12 6.52
N ILE A 78 4.72 -22.05 6.55
CA ILE A 78 4.04 -22.45 7.79
C ILE A 78 5.03 -23.08 8.77
N GLU A 79 5.93 -23.94 8.30
CA GLU A 79 6.98 -24.52 9.14
C GLU A 79 7.92 -23.46 9.71
N LEU A 80 8.29 -22.45 8.91
CA LEU A 80 9.12 -21.34 9.38
C LEU A 80 8.37 -20.45 10.39
N GLU A 81 7.07 -20.21 10.19
CA GLU A 81 6.23 -19.50 11.17
C GLU A 81 6.19 -20.26 12.51
N LEU A 82 5.95 -21.57 12.46
CA LEU A 82 5.93 -22.42 13.65
C LEU A 82 7.30 -22.46 14.34
N LYS A 83 8.39 -22.52 13.56
CA LYS A 83 9.75 -22.47 14.09
C LYS A 83 10.02 -21.14 14.78
N ILE A 84 9.58 -20.00 14.23
CA ILE A 84 9.75 -18.69 14.88
C ILE A 84 8.95 -18.58 16.18
N ASP A 85 7.75 -19.17 16.23
CA ASP A 85 6.94 -19.21 17.44
C ASP A 85 7.59 -20.06 18.55
N ASN A 86 8.31 -21.12 18.18
CA ASN A 86 8.99 -22.00 19.14
C ASN A 86 10.40 -21.50 19.53
N SER A 87 11.20 -21.08 18.54
CA SER A 87 12.60 -20.68 18.67
C SER A 87 12.92 -19.58 17.65
N CYS A 88 13.07 -18.35 18.15
CA CYS A 88 13.34 -17.21 17.28
C CYS A 88 14.85 -17.11 17.00
N ASP A 89 15.29 -17.70 15.89
CA ASP A 89 16.67 -17.63 15.39
C ASP A 89 16.79 -16.61 14.25
N ILE A 90 17.96 -15.98 14.09
CA ILE A 90 18.18 -15.00 13.01
C ILE A 90 18.07 -15.65 11.62
N GLU A 91 18.51 -16.90 11.48
CA GLU A 91 18.49 -17.62 10.21
C GLU A 91 17.07 -17.96 9.77
N THR A 92 16.20 -18.35 10.71
CA THR A 92 14.79 -18.62 10.44
C THR A 92 14.04 -17.34 10.09
N VAL A 93 14.33 -16.23 10.80
CA VAL A 93 13.80 -14.90 10.47
C VAL A 93 14.22 -14.43 9.06
N ASN A 94 15.49 -14.57 8.69
CA ASN A 94 15.95 -14.17 7.35
C ASN A 94 15.35 -15.05 6.25
N SER A 95 15.22 -16.35 6.52
CA SER A 95 14.58 -17.29 5.61
C SER A 95 13.13 -16.88 5.37
N ILE A 96 12.32 -16.71 6.42
CA ILE A 96 10.91 -16.38 6.28
C ILE A 96 10.68 -15.02 5.59
N VAL A 97 11.54 -14.03 5.84
CA VAL A 97 11.48 -12.73 5.15
C VAL A 97 11.75 -12.89 3.66
N THR A 98 12.69 -13.76 3.29
CA THR A 98 12.99 -14.11 1.89
C THR A 98 11.80 -14.79 1.22
N TYR A 99 11.17 -15.76 1.90
CA TYR A 99 9.95 -16.42 1.42
C TYR A 99 8.81 -15.42 1.24
N TYR A 100 8.51 -14.59 2.24
CA TYR A 100 7.48 -13.57 2.15
C TYR A 100 7.71 -12.59 0.98
N SER A 101 8.96 -12.18 0.75
CA SER A 101 9.32 -11.28 -0.35
C SER A 101 9.05 -11.93 -1.71
N LYS A 102 9.46 -13.20 -1.89
CA LYS A 102 9.16 -13.98 -3.10
C LYS A 102 7.66 -14.16 -3.33
N ALA A 103 6.89 -14.40 -2.26
CA ALA A 103 5.42 -14.48 -2.35
C ALA A 103 4.82 -13.17 -2.87
N ILE A 104 5.22 -12.05 -2.28
CA ILE A 104 4.69 -10.72 -2.63
C ILE A 104 4.98 -10.41 -4.09
N GLU A 105 6.21 -10.60 -4.54
CA GLU A 105 6.61 -10.37 -5.94
C GLU A 105 5.81 -11.25 -6.91
N TYR A 106 5.68 -12.55 -6.60
CA TYR A 106 4.90 -13.48 -7.41
C TYR A 106 3.43 -13.07 -7.48
N TYR A 107 2.75 -12.90 -6.34
CA TYR A 107 1.32 -12.59 -6.29
C TYR A 107 1.00 -11.19 -6.85
N GLU A 108 1.92 -10.24 -6.72
CA GLU A 108 1.79 -8.91 -7.33
C GLU A 108 1.93 -8.95 -8.86
N SER A 109 2.81 -9.80 -9.38
CA SER A 109 3.00 -9.99 -10.82
C SER A 109 1.73 -10.53 -11.51
N ILE A 110 1.02 -11.44 -10.83
CA ILE A 110 -0.26 -11.99 -11.30
C ILE A 110 -1.48 -11.17 -10.87
N LYS A 111 -1.27 -10.01 -10.22
CA LYS A 111 -2.31 -9.09 -9.72
C LYS A 111 -3.32 -9.74 -8.77
N ASP A 112 -2.88 -10.73 -8.00
CA ASP A 112 -3.71 -11.42 -7.01
C ASP A 112 -3.67 -10.71 -5.66
N MET A 113 -4.85 -10.42 -5.10
CA MET A 113 -4.99 -9.73 -3.80
C MET A 113 -4.27 -10.42 -2.62
N ARG A 114 -3.87 -11.70 -2.77
CA ARG A 114 -3.02 -12.42 -1.81
C ARG A 114 -1.73 -11.69 -1.46
N TYR A 115 -1.13 -10.92 -2.38
CA TYR A 115 0.10 -10.14 -2.06
C TYR A 115 -0.11 -9.20 -0.85
N LYS A 116 -1.32 -8.63 -0.70
CA LYS A 116 -1.64 -7.76 0.44
C LYS A 116 -1.63 -8.52 1.77
N ALA A 117 -2.10 -9.77 1.76
CA ALA A 117 -2.10 -10.63 2.93
C ALA A 117 -0.66 -10.99 3.34
N TYR A 118 0.19 -11.40 2.38
CA TYR A 118 1.61 -11.68 2.63
C TYR A 118 2.36 -10.42 3.09
N SER A 119 2.10 -9.26 2.49
CA SER A 119 2.69 -7.98 2.92
C SER A 119 2.30 -7.63 4.36
N LYS A 120 1.03 -7.80 4.75
CA LYS A 120 0.57 -7.54 6.12
C LYS A 120 1.18 -8.52 7.12
N ARG A 121 1.29 -9.80 6.77
CA ARG A 121 1.95 -10.82 7.63
C ARG A 121 3.42 -10.51 7.84
N LEU A 122 4.15 -10.14 6.78
CA LEU A 122 5.55 -9.72 6.87
C LEU A 122 5.72 -8.50 7.78
N GLN A 123 4.87 -7.47 7.63
CA GLN A 123 4.89 -6.30 8.49
C GLN A 123 4.63 -6.67 9.96
N ASN A 124 3.64 -7.53 10.22
CA ASN A 124 3.33 -8.00 11.57
C ASN A 124 4.49 -8.79 12.19
N LEU A 125 5.14 -9.67 11.41
CA LEU A 125 6.31 -10.44 11.84
C LEU A 125 7.45 -9.51 12.28
N LEU A 126 7.78 -8.51 11.46
CA LEU A 126 8.84 -7.52 11.76
C LEU A 126 8.47 -6.59 12.93
N LEU A 127 7.19 -6.47 13.27
CA LEU A 127 6.74 -5.67 14.40
C LEU A 127 6.86 -6.40 15.75
N ARG A 128 6.98 -7.74 15.76
CA ARG A 128 7.11 -8.52 17.00
C ARG A 128 8.38 -8.16 17.78
N LYS A 129 8.29 -8.22 19.11
CA LYS A 129 9.37 -7.76 20.03
C LYS A 129 10.59 -8.69 20.01
N ASP A 130 10.36 -9.99 20.01
CA ASP A 130 11.37 -11.04 19.87
C ASP A 130 12.21 -10.86 18.60
N VAL A 131 11.55 -10.73 17.45
CA VAL A 131 12.19 -10.51 16.14
C VAL A 131 12.98 -9.20 16.13
N LYS A 132 12.40 -8.12 16.66
CA LYS A 132 13.10 -6.82 16.78
C LYS A 132 14.36 -6.91 17.62
N ASN A 133 14.32 -7.61 18.75
CA ASN A 133 15.48 -7.76 19.61
C ASN A 133 16.62 -8.47 18.87
N ILE A 134 16.32 -9.56 18.17
CA ILE A 134 17.31 -10.33 17.41
C ILE A 134 17.93 -9.52 16.26
N LEU A 135 17.09 -8.77 15.53
CA LEU A 135 17.57 -7.86 14.49
C LEU A 135 18.40 -6.70 15.05
N GLN A 136 18.15 -6.25 16.28
CA GLN A 136 18.97 -5.22 16.93
C GLN A 136 20.32 -5.79 17.41
N TYR A 137 20.33 -6.99 18.00
CA TYR A 137 21.57 -7.64 18.47
C TYR A 137 22.57 -7.95 17.35
N THR A 138 22.08 -8.22 16.14
CA THR A 138 22.95 -8.45 14.98
C THR A 138 23.58 -7.16 14.43
N ASN A 139 22.94 -6.01 14.67
CA ASN A 139 23.41 -4.71 14.22
C ASN A 139 24.26 -3.96 15.26
N GLU A 140 24.26 -4.40 16.53
CA GLU A 140 25.21 -3.92 17.52
C GLU A 140 26.63 -4.39 17.13
N PRO A 141 27.57 -3.48 16.78
CA PRO A 141 28.93 -3.87 16.48
C PRO A 141 29.50 -4.51 17.73
N LYS A 142 29.76 -5.82 17.70
CA LYS A 142 30.36 -6.57 18.82
C LYS A 142 31.56 -5.78 19.34
N LYS A 143 31.37 -5.04 20.45
CA LYS A 143 32.44 -4.36 21.17
C LYS A 143 33.33 -5.46 21.73
N ARG A 144 34.29 -5.91 20.92
CA ARG A 144 35.28 -6.91 21.29
C ARG A 144 36.00 -6.39 22.54
N LYS A 145 35.69 -6.97 23.70
CA LYS A 145 36.61 -6.93 24.84
C LYS A 145 37.78 -7.82 24.43
N ASN A 146 38.93 -7.20 24.17
CA ASN A 146 40.18 -7.87 23.85
C ASN A 146 40.45 -9.00 24.86
N PRO A 147 40.87 -10.17 24.36
CA PRO A 147 42.20 -10.62 24.73
C PRO A 147 43.10 -10.80 23.51
N LEU A 148 44.36 -10.52 23.78
CA LEU A 148 45.57 -10.53 22.97
C LEU A 148 45.67 -11.60 21.85
N ILE A 149 46.34 -11.19 20.75
CA ILE A 149 47.30 -11.97 19.91
C ILE A 149 46.67 -13.03 18.98
N ARG A 150 47.08 -13.28 17.73
CA ARG A 150 48.01 -12.71 16.73
C ARG A 150 47.64 -13.34 15.36
N THR A 151 47.93 -12.58 14.30
CA THR A 151 48.30 -13.01 12.94
C THR A 151 47.44 -14.04 12.20
N PHE A 152 46.67 -13.56 11.22
CA PHE A 152 46.63 -14.21 9.90
C PHE A 152 46.42 -13.17 8.80
N THR A 153 47.19 -13.36 7.74
CA THR A 153 47.52 -12.45 6.63
C THR A 153 46.46 -12.41 5.53
N GLY A 154 46.21 -11.21 4.98
CA GLY A 154 45.67 -11.05 3.62
C GLY A 154 44.71 -9.88 3.44
N HIS A 155 45.25 -8.71 3.09
CA HIS A 155 44.55 -7.47 2.68
C HIS A 155 43.71 -6.77 3.77
N SER A 156 44.44 -6.19 4.71
CA SER A 156 43.93 -5.19 5.66
C SER A 156 43.57 -3.89 4.92
N MET A 157 42.29 -3.63 4.69
CA MET A 157 41.83 -2.25 4.53
C MET A 157 42.22 -1.45 5.77
N THR A 158 42.64 -0.22 5.58
CA THR A 158 43.19 0.59 6.67
C THR A 158 42.07 0.95 7.64
N LEU A 159 42.36 0.94 8.95
CA LEU A 159 41.38 1.16 10.03
C LEU A 159 40.65 2.52 9.92
N THR A 160 41.21 3.44 9.15
CA THR A 160 40.64 4.73 8.74
C THR A 160 39.50 4.61 7.73
N GLU A 161 39.56 3.67 6.79
CA GLU A 161 38.54 3.47 5.76
C GLU A 161 37.25 2.88 6.33
N LEU A 162 37.37 1.94 7.29
CA LEU A 162 36.20 1.36 7.96
C LEU A 162 35.40 2.39 8.78
N ARG A 163 36.08 3.39 9.38
CA ARG A 163 35.40 4.49 10.09
C ARG A 163 34.71 5.45 9.13
N GLY A 164 35.23 5.63 7.92
CA GLY A 164 34.59 6.41 6.86
C GLY A 164 33.28 5.79 6.40
N VAL A 165 33.24 4.46 6.23
CA VAL A 165 32.03 3.74 5.82
C VAL A 165 30.94 3.81 6.89
N GLU A 166 31.29 3.66 8.17
CA GLU A 166 30.30 3.71 9.26
C GLU A 166 29.67 5.12 9.39
N ASN A 167 30.48 6.18 9.25
CA ASN A 167 29.98 7.55 9.26
C ASN A 167 29.09 7.84 8.04
N ALA A 168 29.50 7.40 6.85
CA ALA A 168 28.69 7.55 5.64
C ALA A 168 27.35 6.80 5.73
N MET A 169 27.33 5.62 6.35
CA MET A 169 26.08 4.88 6.59
C MET A 169 25.17 5.59 7.60
N LYS A 170 25.73 6.17 8.66
CA LYS A 170 24.96 6.96 9.63
C LYS A 170 24.38 8.22 9.00
N GLU A 171 25.15 8.93 8.19
CA GLU A 171 24.69 10.10 7.44
C GLU A 171 23.56 9.74 6.48
N HIS A 172 23.74 8.69 5.67
CA HIS A 172 22.69 8.24 4.75
C HIS A 172 21.41 7.81 5.47
N THR A 173 21.54 7.15 6.63
CA THR A 173 20.39 6.75 7.45
C THR A 173 19.64 7.97 7.97
N ASN A 174 20.35 8.99 8.45
CA ASN A 174 19.75 10.24 8.92
C ASN A 174 19.10 11.05 7.79
N GLU A 175 19.74 11.14 6.62
CA GLU A 175 19.17 11.81 5.44
C GLU A 175 17.89 11.13 4.94
N SER A 176 17.85 9.80 4.96
CA SER A 176 16.68 9.01 4.60
C SER A 176 15.50 9.27 5.56
N LEU A 177 15.78 9.33 6.87
CA LEU A 177 14.77 9.69 7.88
C LEU A 177 14.26 11.12 7.69
N ASN A 178 15.15 12.09 7.45
CA ASN A 178 14.77 13.47 7.19
C ASN A 178 13.92 13.62 5.93
N SER A 179 14.28 12.91 4.86
CA SER A 179 13.51 12.89 3.60
C SER A 179 12.11 12.33 3.81
N LYS A 180 11.97 11.27 4.62
CA LYS A 180 10.67 10.68 4.95
C LYS A 180 9.77 11.67 5.70
N VAL A 181 10.32 12.40 6.68
CA VAL A 181 9.57 13.44 7.42
C VAL A 181 9.10 14.54 6.48
N LEU A 182 9.97 15.02 5.60
CA LEU A 182 9.64 16.10 4.65
C LEU A 182 8.53 15.69 3.65
N ILE A 183 8.57 14.45 3.16
CA ILE A 183 7.53 13.90 2.29
C ILE A 183 6.19 13.82 3.03
N GLN A 184 6.21 13.35 4.28
CA GLN A 184 5.00 13.24 5.09
C GLN A 184 4.38 14.61 5.38
N GLU A 185 5.19 15.62 5.66
CA GLU A 185 4.71 17.01 5.83
C GLU A 185 4.11 17.58 4.54
N ASN A 186 4.74 17.33 3.39
CA ASN A 186 4.22 17.80 2.10
C ASN A 186 2.88 17.15 1.74
N LEU A 187 2.72 15.85 1.98
CA LEU A 187 1.44 15.17 1.76
C LEU A 187 0.35 15.73 2.67
N LYS A 188 0.66 15.99 3.94
CA LYS A 188 -0.28 16.60 4.88
C LYS A 188 -0.74 17.99 4.42
N LYS A 189 0.19 18.85 3.97
CA LYS A 189 -0.15 20.18 3.42
C LYS A 189 -1.05 20.12 2.18
N GLN A 190 -0.86 19.11 1.32
CA GLN A 190 -1.72 18.91 0.15
C GLN A 190 -3.14 18.51 0.56
N ASP A 191 -3.28 17.66 1.58
CA ASP A 191 -4.56 17.22 2.12
C ASP A 191 -5.34 18.39 2.74
N ASP A 192 -4.68 19.19 3.60
CA ASP A 192 -5.27 20.38 4.22
C ASP A 192 -5.75 21.41 3.16
N MET A 193 -4.99 21.58 2.07
CA MET A 193 -5.36 22.46 0.96
C MET A 193 -6.58 21.94 0.20
N LEU A 194 -6.67 20.62 -0.03
CA LEU A 194 -7.82 20.01 -0.69
C LEU A 194 -9.08 20.13 0.17
N GLU A 195 -8.97 19.86 1.47
CA GLU A 195 -10.06 20.01 2.41
C GLU A 195 -10.59 21.45 2.44
N THR A 196 -9.68 22.44 2.47
CA THR A 196 -10.05 23.86 2.39
C THR A 196 -10.79 24.19 1.09
N LYS A 197 -10.30 23.71 -0.07
CA LYS A 197 -10.97 23.93 -1.37
C LYS A 197 -12.35 23.27 -1.44
N VAL A 198 -12.51 22.08 -0.87
CA VAL A 198 -13.81 21.40 -0.80
C VAL A 198 -14.78 22.17 0.08
N LYS A 199 -14.31 22.67 1.24
CA LYS A 199 -15.09 23.50 2.16
C LYS A 199 -15.53 24.81 1.50
N GLU A 200 -14.62 25.54 0.85
CA GLU A 200 -14.95 26.76 0.11
C GLU A 200 -16.00 26.53 -0.99
N ARG A 201 -15.92 25.40 -1.72
CA ARG A 201 -16.94 25.05 -2.72
C ARG A 201 -18.29 24.80 -2.07
N ARG A 202 -18.34 24.09 -0.94
CA ARG A 202 -19.58 23.87 -0.18
C ARG A 202 -20.17 25.20 0.31
N ASP A 203 -19.34 26.11 0.81
CA ASP A 203 -19.78 27.40 1.34
C ASP A 203 -20.25 28.35 0.21
N LYS A 204 -19.61 28.31 -0.97
CA LYS A 204 -20.06 29.05 -2.16
C LYS A 204 -21.42 28.56 -2.68
N ILE A 205 -21.67 27.26 -2.62
CA ILE A 205 -22.98 26.70 -2.99
C ILE A 205 -24.04 27.15 -1.99
N ARG A 206 -23.76 27.10 -0.68
CA ARG A 206 -24.69 27.55 0.36
C ARG A 206 -25.00 29.04 0.30
N SER A 207 -23.98 29.88 0.10
CA SER A 207 -24.16 31.34 0.02
C SER A 207 -24.95 31.79 -1.22
N ARG A 208 -24.85 31.05 -2.35
CA ARG A 208 -25.66 31.31 -3.54
C ARG A 208 -27.11 30.83 -3.41
N ALA A 209 -27.38 29.84 -2.57
CA ALA A 209 -28.74 29.37 -2.31
C ALA A 209 -29.61 30.36 -1.51
N GLY A 210 -29.01 31.42 -0.93
CA GLY A 210 -29.73 32.41 -0.13
C GLY A 210 -30.28 33.63 -0.88
N SER A 211 -30.05 33.77 -2.20
CA SER A 211 -30.46 34.99 -2.93
C SER A 211 -30.96 34.78 -4.37
N ILE A 212 -31.58 33.63 -4.67
CA ILE A 212 -32.15 33.39 -6.00
C ILE A 212 -33.66 33.18 -5.87
N ASP A 213 -34.37 34.28 -6.05
CA ASP A 213 -35.81 34.34 -6.32
C ASP A 213 -36.07 34.62 -7.82
N LEU A 214 -35.09 34.41 -8.69
CA LEU A 214 -35.22 34.62 -10.14
C LEU A 214 -34.47 33.52 -10.89
N PHE A 215 -35.21 32.52 -11.37
CA PHE A 215 -35.14 31.90 -12.71
C PHE A 215 -35.94 30.58 -12.68
N TYR A 216 -37.27 30.71 -12.61
CA TYR A 216 -38.19 29.72 -13.17
C TYR A 216 -37.96 29.75 -14.70
N GLU A 217 -37.21 28.79 -15.24
CA GLU A 217 -37.24 28.34 -16.67
C GLU A 217 -35.93 27.65 -17.13
N SER A 218 -34.96 27.39 -16.26
CA SER A 218 -33.90 26.41 -16.60
C SER A 218 -34.36 24.99 -16.28
N ASP A 219 -34.64 24.25 -17.36
CA ASP A 219 -34.69 22.80 -17.47
C ASP A 219 -35.03 22.01 -16.20
N ILE A 220 -36.28 21.54 -16.20
CA ILE A 220 -36.87 20.57 -15.27
C ILE A 220 -36.08 19.25 -15.37
N CYS A 221 -34.91 19.18 -14.75
CA CYS A 221 -34.09 17.97 -14.58
C CYS A 221 -33.23 18.11 -13.31
N GLY A 222 -33.86 18.30 -12.16
CA GLY A 222 -33.11 18.30 -10.90
C GLY A 222 -33.85 18.92 -9.72
N GLY A 223 -35.14 18.64 -9.56
CA GLY A 223 -35.81 18.95 -8.30
C GLY A 223 -34.99 18.38 -7.15
N ILE A 224 -34.59 19.24 -6.21
CA ILE A 224 -33.84 18.82 -5.02
C ILE A 224 -34.72 17.78 -4.33
N PRO A 225 -34.33 16.50 -4.29
CA PRO A 225 -35.14 15.48 -3.64
C PRO A 225 -35.32 15.89 -2.18
N ASN A 226 -36.51 15.61 -1.63
CA ASN A 226 -36.77 15.82 -0.22
C ASN A 226 -35.67 15.09 0.59
N MET A 227 -34.95 15.82 1.43
CA MET A 227 -33.79 15.30 2.15
C MET A 227 -34.19 14.15 3.10
N ASP A 228 -35.41 14.18 3.60
CA ASP A 228 -35.94 13.14 4.49
C ASP A 228 -36.13 11.81 3.73
N ASP A 229 -36.65 11.85 2.50
CA ASP A 229 -36.84 10.65 1.65
C ASP A 229 -35.49 10.04 1.25
N LEU A 230 -34.49 10.89 0.97
CA LEU A 230 -33.13 10.43 0.65
C LEU A 230 -32.49 9.74 1.85
N ARG A 231 -32.66 10.31 3.05
CA ARG A 231 -32.13 9.73 4.28
C ARG A 231 -32.76 8.37 4.61
N GLU A 232 -34.08 8.24 4.46
CA GLU A 232 -34.76 6.95 4.70
C GLU A 232 -34.28 5.88 3.71
N PHE A 233 -34.04 6.26 2.46
CA PHE A 233 -33.47 5.38 1.44
C PHE A 233 -32.05 4.92 1.79
N GLU A 234 -31.18 5.85 2.22
CA GLU A 234 -29.81 5.54 2.64
C GLU A 234 -29.78 4.59 3.85
N GLU A 235 -30.57 4.88 4.89
CA GLU A 235 -30.67 4.01 6.08
C GLU A 235 -31.20 2.62 5.72
N SER A 236 -32.16 2.53 4.79
CA SER A 236 -32.69 1.26 4.29
C SER A 236 -31.65 0.48 3.48
N LEU A 237 -30.85 1.17 2.66
CA LEU A 237 -29.78 0.57 1.87
C LEU A 237 -28.68 0.01 2.78
N GLU A 238 -28.29 0.76 3.81
CA GLU A 238 -27.30 0.33 4.81
C GLU A 238 -27.76 -0.94 5.52
N LYS A 239 -29.01 -0.97 6.01
CA LYS A 239 -29.61 -2.17 6.64
C LYS A 239 -29.58 -3.40 5.72
N ILE A 240 -29.85 -3.23 4.43
CA ILE A 240 -29.74 -4.33 3.45
C ILE A 240 -28.29 -4.81 3.34
N MET A 241 -27.32 -3.89 3.24
CA MET A 241 -25.91 -4.27 3.13
C MET A 241 -25.42 -5.03 4.36
N GLU A 242 -25.70 -4.53 5.57
CA GLU A 242 -25.31 -5.17 6.83
C GLU A 242 -25.92 -6.57 6.96
N LYS A 243 -27.22 -6.73 6.65
CA LYS A 243 -27.92 -8.01 6.68
C LYS A 243 -27.21 -9.06 5.82
N TYR A 244 -26.88 -8.76 4.56
CA TYR A 244 -26.23 -9.72 3.67
C TYR A 244 -24.76 -9.99 4.03
N ILE A 245 -24.06 -9.02 4.62
CA ILE A 245 -22.69 -9.25 5.12
C ILE A 245 -22.72 -10.25 6.27
N MET A 246 -23.60 -10.02 7.25
CA MET A 246 -23.76 -10.91 8.41
C MET A 246 -24.21 -12.31 8.00
N GLU A 247 -25.19 -12.40 7.09
CA GLU A 247 -25.68 -13.67 6.58
C GLU A 247 -24.59 -14.43 5.80
N ARG A 248 -23.80 -13.73 4.97
CA ARG A 248 -22.66 -14.30 4.25
C ARG A 248 -21.64 -14.89 5.22
N LEU A 249 -21.24 -14.13 6.24
CA LEU A 249 -20.27 -14.59 7.24
C LEU A 249 -20.78 -15.85 7.95
N LYS A 250 -22.05 -15.84 8.38
CA LYS A 250 -22.68 -16.98 9.05
C LYS A 250 -22.72 -18.22 8.18
N ARG A 251 -23.19 -18.13 6.92
CA ARG A 251 -23.30 -19.29 6.02
C ARG A 251 -21.94 -19.86 5.66
N VAL A 252 -20.95 -19.00 5.36
CA VAL A 252 -19.58 -19.45 5.05
C VAL A 252 -18.96 -20.16 6.24
N GLN A 253 -19.18 -19.65 7.46
CA GLN A 253 -18.67 -20.30 8.66
C GLN A 253 -19.33 -21.66 8.89
N ASN A 254 -20.66 -21.77 8.76
CA ASN A 254 -21.38 -23.04 8.90
C ASN A 254 -20.89 -24.10 7.89
N ILE A 255 -20.63 -23.72 6.64
CA ILE A 255 -20.07 -24.63 5.63
C ILE A 255 -18.69 -25.09 6.09
N LYS A 256 -17.81 -24.17 6.49
CA LYS A 256 -16.46 -24.52 6.97
C LYS A 256 -16.48 -25.46 8.16
N ASP A 257 -17.34 -25.21 9.14
CA ASP A 257 -17.45 -26.04 10.35
C ASP A 257 -17.96 -27.44 10.00
N THR A 258 -18.92 -27.54 9.08
CA THR A 258 -19.46 -28.82 8.60
C THR A 258 -18.38 -29.66 7.92
N TYR A 259 -17.65 -29.07 6.96
CA TYR A 259 -16.57 -29.79 6.26
C TYR A 259 -15.38 -30.06 7.17
N ALA A 260 -15.06 -29.17 8.12
CA ALA A 260 -14.00 -29.40 9.10
C ALA A 260 -14.31 -30.63 9.97
N MET A 261 -15.55 -30.78 10.42
CA MET A 261 -16.02 -31.94 11.18
C MET A 261 -15.92 -33.22 10.34
N GLN A 262 -16.45 -33.22 9.11
CA GLN A 262 -16.39 -34.38 8.21
C GLN A 262 -14.94 -34.77 7.86
N ILE A 263 -14.05 -33.79 7.64
CA ILE A 263 -12.62 -34.03 7.40
C ILE A 263 -11.95 -34.63 8.64
N SER A 264 -12.31 -34.17 9.84
CA SER A 264 -11.81 -34.74 11.10
C SER A 264 -12.20 -36.21 11.23
N GLU A 265 -13.49 -36.53 11.06
CA GLU A 265 -14.01 -37.90 11.09
C GLU A 265 -13.34 -38.80 10.04
N THR A 266 -13.10 -38.26 8.84
CA THR A 266 -12.43 -39.00 7.76
C THR A 266 -10.95 -39.26 8.07
N ASN A 267 -10.27 -38.34 8.74
CA ASN A 267 -8.88 -38.54 9.17
C ASN A 267 -8.75 -39.61 10.25
N GLU A 268 -9.75 -39.79 11.11
CA GLU A 268 -9.75 -40.83 12.15
C GLU A 268 -9.79 -42.26 11.57
N MET A 269 -10.20 -42.42 10.30
CA MET A 269 -10.22 -43.72 9.60
C MET A 269 -8.83 -44.21 9.16
N GLY A 270 -7.78 -43.40 9.33
CA GLY A 270 -6.38 -43.77 9.08
C GLY A 270 -5.69 -42.95 7.99
N ASN A 271 -4.38 -43.16 7.82
CA ASN A 271 -3.53 -42.36 6.94
C ASN A 271 -3.28 -43.04 5.57
N ASN A 272 -4.36 -43.50 4.92
CA ASN A 272 -4.27 -44.15 3.62
C ASN A 272 -4.29 -43.12 2.48
N GLU A 273 -3.63 -43.43 1.36
CA GLU A 273 -3.59 -42.54 0.18
C GLU A 273 -4.99 -42.24 -0.37
N ILE A 274 -5.88 -43.23 -0.33
CA ILE A 274 -7.29 -43.08 -0.72
C ILE A 274 -8.00 -42.04 0.18
N ILE A 275 -7.73 -42.05 1.48
CA ILE A 275 -8.34 -41.11 2.45
C ILE A 275 -7.88 -39.68 2.15
N LYS A 276 -6.60 -39.49 1.80
CA LYS A 276 -6.07 -38.18 1.40
C LYS A 276 -6.78 -37.63 0.16
N LEU A 277 -6.99 -38.48 -0.87
CA LEU A 277 -7.73 -38.09 -2.07
C LEU A 277 -9.17 -37.68 -1.76
N VAL A 278 -9.84 -38.39 -0.84
CA VAL A 278 -11.19 -38.03 -0.38
C VAL A 278 -11.19 -36.67 0.33
N ILE A 279 -10.25 -36.44 1.26
CA ILE A 279 -10.12 -35.15 1.97
C ILE A 279 -9.86 -33.99 0.99
N ASP A 280 -9.02 -34.21 -0.03
CA ASP A 280 -8.74 -33.18 -1.03
C ASP A 280 -9.99 -32.85 -1.88
N GLU A 281 -10.79 -33.86 -2.24
CA GLU A 281 -12.05 -33.65 -2.93
C GLU A 281 -13.09 -32.94 -2.02
N MET A 282 -13.14 -33.27 -0.74
CA MET A 282 -13.98 -32.57 0.24
C MET A 282 -13.60 -31.09 0.35
N LYS A 283 -12.30 -30.76 0.40
CA LYS A 283 -11.84 -29.36 0.40
C LYS A 283 -12.24 -28.62 -0.87
N LYS A 284 -12.15 -29.26 -2.04
CA LYS A 284 -12.62 -28.67 -3.31
C LYS A 284 -14.13 -28.42 -3.27
N ASN A 285 -14.91 -29.37 -2.77
CA ASN A 285 -16.36 -29.25 -2.68
C ASN A 285 -16.78 -28.15 -1.69
N MET A 286 -16.11 -28.05 -0.54
CA MET A 286 -16.29 -26.93 0.40
C MET A 286 -16.12 -25.58 -0.29
N ASN A 287 -15.04 -25.40 -1.05
CA ASN A 287 -14.78 -24.14 -1.75
C ASN A 287 -15.83 -23.84 -2.84
N LYS A 288 -16.22 -24.85 -3.64
CA LYS A 288 -17.30 -24.71 -4.64
C LYS A 288 -18.62 -24.30 -3.98
N GLU A 289 -18.97 -24.92 -2.86
CA GLU A 289 -20.19 -24.62 -2.12
C GLU A 289 -20.19 -23.19 -1.53
N ILE A 290 -19.03 -22.76 -1.00
CA ILE A 290 -18.83 -21.37 -0.56
C ILE A 290 -19.03 -20.39 -1.72
N GLU A 291 -18.45 -20.67 -2.90
CA GLU A 291 -18.59 -19.81 -4.09
C GLU A 291 -20.03 -19.69 -4.56
N ILE A 292 -20.74 -20.83 -4.66
CA ILE A 292 -22.17 -20.87 -5.02
C ILE A 292 -22.98 -20.04 -4.02
N THR A 293 -22.76 -20.26 -2.72
CA THR A 293 -23.47 -19.53 -1.65
C THR A 293 -23.25 -18.02 -1.72
N ILE A 294 -22.01 -17.58 -1.98
CA ILE A 294 -21.69 -16.15 -2.13
C ILE A 294 -22.42 -15.57 -3.35
N SER A 295 -22.40 -16.27 -4.48
CA SER A 295 -23.06 -15.82 -5.71
C SER A 295 -24.58 -15.69 -5.52
N GLU A 296 -25.21 -16.65 -4.84
CA GLU A 296 -26.64 -16.58 -4.51
C GLU A 296 -26.99 -15.39 -3.61
N LEU A 297 -26.19 -15.14 -2.56
CA LEU A 297 -26.38 -14.00 -1.67
C LEU A 297 -26.21 -12.66 -2.39
N ASP A 298 -25.21 -12.54 -3.27
CA ASP A 298 -25.01 -11.33 -4.07
C ASP A 298 -26.16 -11.09 -5.05
N ALA A 299 -26.71 -12.14 -5.68
CA ALA A 299 -27.89 -12.04 -6.52
C ALA A 299 -29.14 -11.61 -5.73
N ASN A 300 -29.34 -12.14 -4.53
CA ASN A 300 -30.46 -11.79 -3.66
C ASN A 300 -30.34 -10.34 -3.15
N LYS A 301 -29.14 -9.92 -2.74
CA LYS A 301 -28.82 -8.53 -2.38
C LYS A 301 -29.13 -7.57 -3.52
N ALA A 302 -28.72 -7.89 -4.75
CA ALA A 302 -29.00 -7.07 -5.92
C ALA A 302 -30.51 -6.91 -6.15
N LYS A 303 -31.30 -8.00 -6.06
CA LYS A 303 -32.76 -7.97 -6.17
C LYS A 303 -33.42 -7.13 -5.08
N GLU A 304 -32.93 -7.19 -3.85
CA GLU A 304 -33.48 -6.41 -2.73
C GLU A 304 -33.16 -4.91 -2.88
N ILE A 305 -31.95 -4.57 -3.33
CA ILE A 305 -31.57 -3.19 -3.68
C ILE A 305 -32.43 -2.66 -4.85
N GLU A 306 -32.71 -3.48 -5.86
CA GLU A 306 -33.57 -3.10 -6.98
C GLU A 306 -35.00 -2.82 -6.53
N LYS A 307 -35.56 -3.65 -5.64
CA LYS A 307 -36.87 -3.40 -5.01
C LYS A 307 -36.89 -2.11 -4.21
N LEU A 308 -35.83 -1.82 -3.45
CA LEU A 308 -35.71 -0.57 -2.70
C LEU A 308 -35.67 0.64 -3.64
N ARG A 309 -34.92 0.55 -4.75
CA ARG A 309 -34.87 1.59 -5.79
C ARG A 309 -36.21 1.79 -6.49
N ALA A 310 -36.96 0.72 -6.73
CA ALA A 310 -38.30 0.81 -7.31
C ALA A 310 -39.28 1.51 -6.36
N LYS A 311 -39.14 1.30 -5.04
CA LYS A 311 -39.95 1.97 -4.02
C LYS A 311 -39.63 3.46 -3.89
N SER A 312 -38.35 3.85 -4.00
CA SER A 312 -37.92 5.25 -3.85
C SER A 312 -38.07 6.09 -5.11
N ARG A 313 -38.20 5.46 -6.29
CA ARG A 313 -38.69 6.16 -7.49
C ARG A 313 -40.15 6.51 -7.25
N ILE A 314 -40.40 7.71 -6.72
CA ILE A 314 -41.71 8.35 -6.72
C ILE A 314 -42.25 8.18 -8.15
N PRO A 315 -43.39 7.48 -8.36
CA PRO A 315 -43.98 7.41 -9.68
C PRO A 315 -44.23 8.85 -10.12
N LEU A 316 -43.58 9.27 -11.20
CA LEU A 316 -43.97 10.46 -11.94
C LEU A 316 -45.39 10.15 -12.43
N THR A 317 -46.39 10.45 -11.60
CA THR A 317 -47.79 10.32 -12.00
C THR A 317 -47.95 11.29 -13.15
N SER A 318 -48.07 10.73 -14.35
CA SER A 318 -48.39 11.46 -15.57
C SER A 318 -49.73 12.16 -15.31
N ARG A 319 -49.67 13.46 -15.06
CA ARG A 319 -50.85 14.32 -15.05
C ARG A 319 -51.09 14.86 -16.45
#